data_AF-A0A2D9F1N1-F1
#
_entry.id   AF-A0A2D9F1N1-F1
#
_cell.length_a   1.000
_cell.length_b   1.000
_cell.length_c   1.000
_cell.angle_alpha   90.00
_cell.angle_beta   90.00
_cell.angle_gamma   90.00
#
_symmetry.space_group_name_H-M   'P 1'
#
loop_
_entity.id
_entity.type
_entity.pdbx_description
1 polymer ?
#
loop_
_entity_poly.entity_id
_entity_poly.type
_entity_poly.pdbx_seq_one_letter_code
_entity_poly.pdbx_strand_id
1 'polypeptide(L)'
;MESQTRTFKSNAKTAMADDQLAAALTRLGEGFPLRRAEAIDRLPEFDQLRDAAKAIKDHTLEHLDLYLEQYEARVTESGGHVHWCRTAQDAREKILEICRSVGAKTVTKSKSMIGEEIAINDFLEENDVAPIET
;
A
#
# COMPACT_ATOMS: atom_id res chain seq x y z
N MET A 1 4.08 -15.80 -1.55
CA MET A 1 2.99 -16.49 -0.82
C MET A 1 2.38 -17.59 -1.72
N GLU A 2 2.46 -18.86 -1.33
CA GLU A 2 1.94 -19.97 -2.14
C GLU A 2 0.42 -19.99 -2.19
N SER A 3 -0.15 -20.25 -3.37
CA SER A 3 -1.61 -20.31 -3.57
C SER A 3 -2.20 -21.59 -2.99
N GLN A 4 -3.05 -21.45 -1.97
CA GLN A 4 -3.75 -22.56 -1.31
C GLN A 4 -5.16 -22.81 -1.88
N THR A 5 -5.46 -22.38 -3.12
CA THR A 5 -6.80 -22.49 -3.70
C THR A 5 -7.34 -23.93 -3.71
N ARG A 6 -6.47 -24.94 -3.86
CA ARG A 6 -6.86 -26.36 -3.88
C ARG A 6 -7.41 -26.87 -2.54
N THR A 7 -7.01 -26.27 -1.42
CA THR A 7 -7.46 -26.66 -0.07
C THR A 7 -8.56 -25.75 0.48
N PHE A 8 -9.04 -24.79 -0.32
CA PHE A 8 -10.03 -23.78 0.09
C PHE A 8 -11.24 -24.37 0.83
N LYS A 9 -11.85 -25.44 0.31
CA LYS A 9 -13.03 -26.05 0.94
C LYS A 9 -12.75 -26.60 2.34
N SER A 10 -11.55 -27.14 2.55
CA SER A 10 -11.13 -27.65 3.86
C SER A 10 -10.86 -26.49 4.82
N ASN A 11 -10.10 -25.49 4.35
CA ASN A 11 -9.76 -24.31 5.14
C ASN A 11 -11.03 -23.52 5.55
N ALA A 12 -12.00 -23.38 4.64
CA ALA A 12 -13.27 -22.75 4.92
C ALA A 12 -14.08 -23.51 5.99
N LYS A 13 -14.11 -24.85 5.93
CA LYS A 13 -14.76 -25.65 6.98
C LYS A 13 -14.14 -25.44 8.36
N THR A 14 -12.81 -25.46 8.44
CA THR A 14 -12.10 -25.19 9.69
C THR A 14 -12.37 -23.76 10.18
N ALA A 15 -12.32 -22.77 9.30
CA ALA A 15 -12.57 -21.37 9.62
C ALA A 15 -14.01 -21.12 10.11
N MET A 16 -15.01 -21.81 9.54
CA MET A 16 -16.40 -21.70 10.00
C MET A 16 -16.63 -22.32 11.38
N ALA A 17 -15.76 -23.22 11.83
CA ALA A 17 -15.81 -23.82 13.16
C ALA A 17 -15.03 -22.99 14.22
N ASP A 18 -14.37 -21.92 13.81
CA ASP A 18 -13.70 -20.98 14.71
C ASP A 18 -14.70 -19.90 15.15
N ASP A 19 -15.22 -20.05 16.37
CA ASP A 19 -16.20 -19.13 16.96
C ASP A 19 -15.66 -17.69 17.10
N GLN A 20 -14.36 -17.54 17.33
CA GLN A 20 -13.74 -16.21 17.45
C GLN A 20 -13.67 -15.54 16.09
N LEU A 21 -13.27 -16.27 15.05
CA LEU A 21 -13.27 -15.79 13.68
C LEU A 21 -14.69 -15.47 13.21
N ALA A 22 -15.65 -16.35 13.47
CA ALA A 22 -17.05 -16.13 13.14
C ALA A 22 -17.59 -14.85 13.81
N ALA A 23 -17.38 -14.68 15.11
CA ALA A 23 -17.79 -13.48 15.82
C ALA A 23 -17.10 -12.19 15.31
N ALA A 24 -15.81 -12.28 14.94
CA ALA A 24 -15.09 -11.15 14.37
C ALA A 24 -15.63 -10.75 12.99
N LEU A 25 -15.89 -11.72 12.12
CA LEU A 25 -16.46 -11.50 10.79
C LEU A 25 -17.89 -10.94 10.86
N THR A 26 -18.73 -11.46 11.76
CA THR A 26 -20.08 -10.91 11.99
C THR A 26 -20.02 -9.46 12.46
N ARG A 27 -19.17 -9.15 13.44
CA ARG A 27 -18.99 -7.78 13.93
C ARG A 27 -18.50 -6.83 12.85
N LEU A 28 -17.60 -7.28 11.97
CA LEU A 28 -17.14 -6.51 10.81
C LEU A 28 -18.27 -6.31 9.80
N GLY A 29 -18.97 -7.39 9.44
CA GLY A 29 -20.01 -7.38 8.42
C GLY A 29 -21.22 -6.52 8.78
N GLU A 30 -21.67 -6.57 10.04
CA GLU A 30 -22.83 -5.79 10.50
C GLU A 30 -22.43 -4.40 11.02
N GLY A 31 -21.34 -4.33 11.78
CA GLY A 31 -20.95 -3.10 12.48
C GLY A 31 -20.31 -2.06 11.56
N PHE A 32 -19.55 -2.46 10.54
CA PHE A 32 -18.87 -1.50 9.67
C PHE A 32 -19.83 -0.72 8.77
N PRO A 33 -20.77 -1.35 8.03
CA PRO A 33 -21.71 -0.61 7.19
C PRO A 33 -22.58 0.36 7.99
N LEU A 34 -23.05 -0.07 9.17
CA LEU A 34 -23.88 0.75 10.04
C LEU A 34 -23.11 1.97 10.58
N ARG A 35 -21.92 1.77 11.17
CA ARG A 35 -21.08 2.88 11.65
C ARG A 35 -20.64 3.81 10.53
N ARG A 36 -20.43 3.26 9.33
CA ARG A 36 -20.14 4.06 8.13
C ARG A 36 -21.33 4.93 7.76
N ALA A 37 -22.54 4.39 7.73
CA ALA A 37 -23.76 5.15 7.45
C ALA A 37 -23.96 6.27 8.50
N GLU A 38 -23.83 5.96 9.79
CA GLU A 38 -23.92 6.96 10.87
C GLU A 38 -22.83 8.06 10.76
N ALA A 39 -21.63 7.71 10.29
CA ALA A 39 -20.58 8.69 10.04
C ALA A 39 -20.90 9.60 8.84
N ILE A 40 -21.49 9.04 7.78
CA ILE A 40 -21.96 9.81 6.62
C ILE A 40 -23.11 10.73 7.02
N ASP A 41 -24.10 10.23 7.76
CA ASP A 41 -25.27 11.00 8.18
C ASP A 41 -24.90 12.20 9.07
N ARG A 42 -23.79 12.09 9.81
CA ARG A 42 -23.22 13.20 10.62
C ARG A 42 -22.48 14.25 9.81
N LEU A 43 -22.28 14.03 8.51
CA LEU A 43 -21.58 14.93 7.60
C LEU A 43 -22.47 15.21 6.37
N PRO A 44 -23.39 16.18 6.46
CA PRO A 44 -24.37 16.48 5.41
C PRO A 44 -23.75 16.74 4.02
N GLU A 45 -22.51 17.24 3.98
CA GLU A 45 -21.73 17.51 2.78
C GLU A 45 -20.92 16.30 2.26
N PHE A 46 -21.09 15.09 2.84
CA PHE A 46 -20.27 13.91 2.54
C PHE A 46 -20.15 13.62 1.05
N ASP A 47 -21.27 13.61 0.32
CA ASP A 47 -21.25 13.34 -1.12
C ASP A 47 -20.50 14.43 -1.91
N GLN A 48 -20.65 15.70 -1.52
CA GLN A 48 -19.92 16.81 -2.14
C GLN A 48 -18.42 16.69 -1.89
N LEU A 49 -18.00 16.34 -0.67
CA LEU A 49 -16.60 16.11 -0.33
C LEU A 49 -16.02 14.90 -1.06
N ARG A 50 -16.80 13.83 -1.22
CA ARG A 50 -16.40 12.66 -2.02
C ARG A 50 -16.16 13.05 -3.47
N ASP A 51 -17.08 13.81 -4.06
CA ASP A 51 -17.00 14.22 -5.46
C ASP A 51 -15.85 15.22 -5.67
N ALA A 52 -15.63 16.14 -4.72
CA ALA A 52 -14.48 17.04 -4.73
C ALA A 52 -13.15 16.27 -4.60
N ALA A 53 -13.07 15.28 -3.70
CA ALA A 53 -11.87 14.44 -3.57
C ALA A 53 -11.60 13.62 -4.84
N LYS A 54 -12.66 13.15 -5.51
CA LYS A 54 -12.53 12.50 -6.83
C LYS A 54 -12.01 13.50 -7.87
N ALA A 55 -12.60 14.69 -7.96
CA ALA A 55 -12.17 15.71 -8.91
C ALA A 55 -10.70 16.11 -8.72
N ILE A 56 -10.25 16.22 -7.46
CA ILE A 56 -8.83 16.47 -7.15
C ILE A 56 -7.95 15.32 -7.66
N LYS A 57 -8.33 14.06 -7.41
CA LYS A 57 -7.56 12.91 -7.90
C LYS A 57 -7.50 12.87 -9.43
N ASP A 58 -8.63 13.07 -10.08
CA ASP A 58 -8.71 13.07 -11.54
C ASP A 58 -7.81 14.19 -12.11
N HIS A 59 -7.90 15.41 -11.56
CA HIS A 59 -7.02 16.52 -11.93
C HIS A 59 -5.54 16.22 -11.68
N THR A 60 -5.18 15.63 -10.54
CA THR A 60 -3.78 15.25 -10.25
C THR A 60 -3.26 14.24 -11.25
N LEU A 61 -4.08 13.27 -11.68
CA LEU A 61 -3.68 12.28 -12.68
C LEU A 61 -3.55 12.89 -14.08
N GLU A 62 -4.42 13.84 -14.44
CA GLU A 62 -4.35 14.55 -15.72
C GLU A 62 -3.09 15.45 -15.84
N HIS A 63 -2.59 15.95 -14.71
CA HIS A 63 -1.44 16.85 -14.62
C HIS A 63 -0.27 16.22 -13.87
N LEU A 64 -0.14 14.90 -14.01
CA LEU A 64 0.80 14.11 -13.21
C LEU A 64 2.25 14.54 -13.44
N ASP A 65 2.59 14.93 -14.66
CA ASP A 65 3.89 15.51 -15.03
C ASP A 65 4.26 16.71 -14.14
N LEU A 66 3.34 17.65 -13.96
CA LEU A 66 3.56 18.84 -13.12
C LEU A 66 3.70 18.50 -11.63
N TYR A 67 2.82 17.63 -11.13
CA TYR A 67 2.81 17.28 -9.71
C TYR A 67 4.00 16.40 -9.30
N LEU A 68 4.50 15.58 -10.21
CA LEU A 68 5.68 14.75 -10.01
C LEU A 68 6.95 15.61 -9.87
N GLU A 69 7.14 16.60 -10.75
CA GLU A 69 8.25 17.56 -10.64
C GLU A 69 8.13 18.42 -9.38
N GLN A 70 6.91 18.86 -9.05
CA GLN A 70 6.67 19.61 -7.81
C GLN A 70 7.02 18.77 -6.57
N TYR A 71 6.62 17.50 -6.54
CA TYR A 71 6.94 16.58 -5.46
C TYR A 71 8.45 16.41 -5.31
N GLU A 72 9.16 16.14 -6.41
CA GLU A 72 10.62 16.03 -6.41
C GLU A 72 11.28 17.29 -5.85
N ALA A 73 10.88 18.47 -6.30
CA ALA A 73 11.43 19.73 -5.81
C ALA A 73 11.26 19.87 -4.28
N ARG A 74 10.10 19.49 -3.72
CA ARG A 74 9.85 19.55 -2.27
C ARG A 74 10.62 18.49 -1.48
N VAL A 75 10.78 17.28 -2.04
CA VAL A 75 11.62 16.25 -1.44
C VAL A 75 13.07 16.71 -1.39
N THR A 76 13.59 17.27 -2.48
CA THR A 76 14.96 17.82 -2.54
C THR A 76 15.17 18.98 -1.59
N GLU A 77 14.21 19.91 -1.51
CA GLU A 77 14.22 21.01 -0.53
C GLU A 77 14.29 20.49 0.92
N SER A 78 13.63 19.37 1.19
CA SER A 78 13.62 18.72 2.50
C SER A 78 14.86 17.84 2.76
N GLY A 79 15.85 17.85 1.85
CA GLY A 79 17.08 17.06 1.96
C GLY A 79 16.97 15.60 1.49
N GLY A 80 15.85 15.22 0.88
CA GLY A 80 15.67 13.91 0.25
C GLY A 80 16.14 13.88 -1.20
N HIS A 81 16.02 12.71 -1.83
CA HIS A 81 16.32 12.52 -3.25
C HIS A 81 15.27 11.63 -3.89
N VAL A 82 14.75 12.02 -5.05
CA VAL A 82 13.81 11.21 -5.84
C VAL A 82 14.59 10.48 -6.92
N HIS A 83 14.40 9.16 -6.99
CA HIS A 83 15.00 8.33 -8.03
C HIS A 83 13.93 7.93 -9.05
N TRP A 84 13.97 8.53 -10.24
CA TRP A 84 13.11 8.17 -11.36
C TRP A 84 13.51 6.82 -11.96
N CYS A 85 12.63 5.83 -11.85
CA CYS A 85 12.85 4.47 -12.35
C CYS A 85 11.74 4.13 -13.34
N ARG A 86 12.10 3.72 -14.56
CA ARG A 86 11.12 3.47 -15.63
C ARG A 86 10.52 2.07 -15.55
N THR A 87 11.27 1.12 -14.99
CA THR A 87 10.84 -0.27 -14.86
C THR A 87 10.92 -0.76 -13.42
N ALA A 88 10.22 -1.86 -13.14
CA ALA A 88 10.34 -2.59 -11.88
C ALA A 88 11.79 -3.02 -11.59
N GLN A 89 12.55 -3.39 -12.63
CA GLN A 89 13.96 -3.75 -12.49
C GLN A 89 14.80 -2.54 -12.09
N ASP A 90 14.64 -1.41 -12.78
CA ASP A 90 15.38 -0.18 -12.50
C ASP A 90 15.16 0.25 -11.04
N ALA A 91 13.91 0.16 -10.56
CA ALA A 91 13.54 0.52 -9.19
C ALA A 91 14.22 -0.41 -8.17
N ARG A 92 14.14 -1.73 -8.39
CA ARG A 92 14.75 -2.73 -7.52
C ARG A 92 16.27 -2.56 -7.44
N GLU A 93 16.93 -2.44 -8.58
CA GLU A 93 18.38 -2.25 -8.65
C GLU A 93 18.81 -0.96 -7.97
N LYS A 94 18.10 0.15 -8.21
CA LYS A 94 18.42 1.43 -7.59
C LYS A 94 18.25 1.39 -6.07
N ILE A 95 17.18 0.78 -5.56
CA ILE A 95 16.98 0.63 -4.11
C ILE A 95 18.10 -0.22 -3.50
N LEU A 96 18.48 -1.32 -4.14
CA LEU A 96 19.56 -2.17 -3.67
C LEU A 96 20.93 -1.47 -3.71
N GLU A 97 21.20 -0.69 -4.75
CA GLU A 97 22.39 0.15 -4.84
C GLU A 97 22.49 1.13 -3.66
N ILE A 98 21.38 1.81 -3.32
CA ILE A 98 21.31 2.71 -2.16
C ILE A 98 21.61 1.94 -0.88
N CYS A 99 20.98 0.78 -0.67
CA CYS A 99 21.22 -0.06 0.50
C CYS A 99 22.70 -0.47 0.60
N ARG A 100 23.29 -0.91 -0.51
CA ARG A 100 24.70 -1.32 -0.57
C ARG A 100 25.66 -0.17 -0.33
N SER A 101 25.35 1.04 -0.79
CA SER A 101 26.20 2.22 -0.63
C SER A 101 26.50 2.56 0.83
N VAL A 102 25.59 2.19 1.74
CA VAL A 102 25.73 2.41 3.19
C VAL A 102 25.93 1.10 3.96
N GLY A 103 26.09 -0.03 3.27
CA GLY A 103 26.23 -1.35 3.90
C GLY A 103 25.00 -1.78 4.71
N ALA A 104 23.81 -1.35 4.30
CA ALA A 104 22.56 -1.65 5.02
C ALA A 104 22.29 -3.16 5.05
N LYS A 105 21.83 -3.64 6.20
CA LYS A 105 21.31 -5.01 6.40
C LYS A 105 19.79 -5.06 6.57
N THR A 106 19.20 -3.91 6.82
CA THR A 106 17.75 -3.73 6.92
C THR A 106 17.36 -2.45 6.20
N VAL A 107 16.15 -2.42 5.67
CA VAL A 107 15.57 -1.22 5.05
C VAL A 107 14.12 -1.05 5.48
N THR A 108 13.79 0.12 6.00
CA THR A 108 12.42 0.47 6.36
C THR A 108 11.70 1.07 5.16
N LYS A 109 10.50 0.59 4.87
CA LYS A 109 9.65 1.09 3.78
C LYS A 109 8.18 1.15 4.22
N SER A 110 7.42 2.09 3.66
CA SER A 110 5.96 2.08 3.81
C SER A 110 5.35 0.95 2.99
N LYS A 111 4.27 0.33 3.47
CA LYS A 111 3.53 -0.65 2.68
C LYS A 111 2.85 0.03 1.49
N SER A 112 3.01 -0.53 0.30
CA SER A 112 2.38 -0.03 -0.92
C SER A 112 2.10 -1.16 -1.90
N MET A 113 1.03 -1.03 -2.68
CA MET A 113 0.71 -1.98 -3.75
C MET A 113 1.85 -2.07 -4.77
N ILE A 114 2.47 -0.93 -5.11
CA ILE A 114 3.62 -0.89 -6.03
C ILE A 114 4.78 -1.74 -5.53
N GLY A 115 5.05 -1.76 -4.22
CA GLY A 115 6.10 -2.62 -3.66
C GLY A 115 5.84 -4.11 -3.91
N GLU A 116 4.58 -4.54 -3.79
CA GLU A 116 4.16 -5.91 -4.09
C GLU A 116 4.26 -6.20 -5.60
N GLU A 117 3.81 -5.27 -6.44
CA GLU A 117 3.83 -5.41 -7.91
C GLU A 117 5.24 -5.57 -8.47
N ILE A 118 6.23 -4.87 -7.90
CA ILE A 118 7.63 -5.01 -8.30
C ILE A 118 8.38 -6.11 -7.54
N ALA A 119 7.71 -6.82 -6.62
CA ALA A 119 8.30 -7.83 -5.73
C ALA A 119 9.57 -7.34 -5.01
N ILE A 120 9.52 -6.13 -4.44
CA ILE A 120 10.71 -5.50 -3.82
C ILE A 120 11.18 -6.24 -2.58
N ASN A 121 10.25 -6.81 -1.80
CA ASN A 121 10.60 -7.48 -0.55
C ASN A 121 11.44 -8.74 -0.83
N ASP A 122 10.90 -9.65 -1.65
CA ASP A 122 11.60 -10.87 -2.09
C ASP A 122 12.97 -10.53 -2.72
N PHE A 123 13.03 -9.52 -3.59
CA PHE A 123 14.28 -9.10 -4.22
C PHE A 123 15.34 -8.61 -3.23
N LEU A 124 14.95 -7.87 -2.19
CA LEU A 124 15.87 -7.39 -1.16
C LEU A 124 16.35 -8.54 -0.26
N GLU A 125 15.45 -9.44 0.11
CA GLU A 125 15.76 -10.63 0.92
C GLU A 125 16.76 -11.55 0.21
N GLU A 126 16.57 -11.78 -1.10
CA GLU A 126 17.52 -12.51 -1.96
C GLU A 126 18.91 -11.86 -2.03
N ASN A 127 19.01 -10.57 -1.67
CA ASN A 127 20.25 -9.79 -1.69
C ASN A 127 20.74 -9.40 -0.28
N ASP A 128 20.38 -10.17 0.75
CA ASP A 128 20.82 -10.03 2.15
C ASP A 128 20.45 -8.68 2.80
N VAL A 129 19.34 -8.06 2.35
CA VAL A 129 18.76 -6.85 2.95
C VAL A 129 17.35 -7.16 3.43
N ALA A 130 17.10 -7.11 4.73
CA ALA A 130 15.79 -7.41 5.30
C ALA A 130 14.83 -6.20 5.21
N PRO A 131 13.71 -6.28 4.45
CA PRO A 131 12.72 -5.23 4.39
C PRO A 131 11.86 -5.22 5.67
N ILE A 132 11.59 -4.03 6.21
CA ILE A 132 10.70 -3.83 7.36
C ILE A 132 9.60 -2.86 6.96
N GLU A 133 8.34 -3.28 7.08
CA GLU A 133 7.18 -2.43 6.80
C GLU A 133 6.69 -1.70 8.05
N THR A 134 6.38 -0.40 7.90
CA THR A 134 5.81 0.47 8.96
C THR A 134 4.56 1.18 8.48
#